data_AF-A0A950W0D3-F1
#
_entry.id   AF-A0A950W0D3-F1
#
_cell.length_a   1.000
_cell.length_b   1.000
_cell.length_c   1.000
_cell.angle_alpha   90.00
_cell.angle_beta   90.00
_cell.angle_gamma   90.00
#
_symmetry.space_group_name_H-M   'P 1'
#
loop_
_entity.id
_entity.type
_entity.pdbx_description
1 polymer ?
#
loop_
_entity_poly.entity_id
_entity_poly.type
_entity_poly.pdbx_seq_one_letter_code
_entity_poly.pdbx_strand_id
1 'polypeptide(L)'
;MSRFWPIAEPAQADYEQLRELALSGGEPGELLAARRFERRGLAGLISWPAAEPAYLGSVIGAPRPPWSGAEDPREAYLCDTYAFLLGRDTHSQHLQVVGR
;
A
#
# COMPACT_ATOMS: atom_id res chain seq x y z
N MET A 1 17.89 1.33 -21.60
CA MET A 1 16.49 1.28 -21.10
C MET A 1 16.57 1.14 -19.59
N SER A 2 16.49 2.25 -18.85
CA SER A 2 16.56 2.23 -17.39
C SER A 2 15.32 1.53 -16.84
N ARG A 3 15.52 0.52 -16.00
CA ARG A 3 14.46 -0.09 -15.21
C ARG A 3 13.93 0.98 -14.27
N PHE A 4 12.81 1.60 -14.63
CA PHE A 4 12.14 2.56 -13.77
C PHE A 4 11.53 1.77 -12.62
N TRP A 5 12.26 1.75 -11.49
CA TRP A 5 11.78 1.28 -10.20
C TRP A 5 11.62 -0.25 -10.08
N PRO A 6 11.92 -0.88 -8.92
CA PRO A 6 11.52 -2.27 -8.72
C PRO A 6 9.99 -2.39 -8.78
N ILE A 7 9.48 -3.56 -9.20
CA ILE A 7 8.08 -3.92 -9.01
C ILE A 7 7.87 -4.04 -7.50
N ALA A 8 7.59 -2.92 -6.84
CA ALA A 8 7.46 -2.83 -5.38
C ALA A 8 6.03 -3.14 -4.93
N GLU A 9 5.04 -2.91 -5.79
CA GLU A 9 3.64 -3.16 -5.52
C GLU A 9 3.05 -4.20 -6.48
N PRO A 10 2.34 -5.22 -6.00
CA PRO A 10 1.76 -6.23 -6.87
C PRO A 10 0.58 -5.75 -7.72
N ALA A 11 0.02 -4.56 -7.40
CA ALA A 11 -0.91 -3.86 -8.29
C ALA A 11 -0.20 -3.22 -9.51
N GLN A 12 1.10 -2.94 -9.40
CA GLN A 12 1.89 -2.29 -10.44
C GLN A 12 2.23 -3.24 -11.60
N ALA A 13 2.31 -4.55 -11.35
CA ALA A 13 2.65 -5.53 -12.37
C ALA A 13 1.61 -5.59 -13.51
N ASP A 14 0.32 -5.66 -13.16
CA ASP A 14 -0.76 -5.66 -14.15
C ASP A 14 -0.80 -4.32 -14.92
N TYR A 15 -0.54 -3.20 -14.24
CA TYR A 15 -0.48 -1.89 -14.87
C TYR A 15 0.66 -1.78 -15.90
N GLU A 16 1.89 -2.20 -15.56
CA GLU A 16 3.02 -2.09 -16.49
C GLU A 16 2.85 -2.99 -17.71
N GLN A 17 2.25 -4.18 -17.55
CA GLN A 17 1.92 -5.05 -18.69
C GLN A 17 0.90 -4.39 -19.63
N LEU A 18 -0.14 -3.78 -19.07
CA LEU A 18 -1.15 -3.04 -19.85
C LEU A 18 -0.56 -1.80 -20.52
N ARG A 19 0.34 -1.09 -19.82
CA ARG A 19 1.03 0.09 -20.34
C ARG A 19 1.95 -0.29 -21.49
N GLU A 20 2.75 -1.34 -21.35
CA GLU A 20 3.64 -1.82 -22.41
C GLU A 20 2.84 -2.23 -23.65
N LEU A 21 1.76 -2.99 -23.47
CA LEU A 21 0.85 -3.39 -24.54
C LEU A 21 0.25 -2.18 -25.27
N ALA A 22 -0.25 -1.18 -24.52
CA ALA A 22 -0.82 0.03 -25.09
C ALA A 22 0.22 0.85 -25.87
N LEU A 23 1.44 0.95 -25.34
CA LEU A 23 2.53 1.68 -26.00
C LEU A 23 3.07 0.96 -27.24
N SER A 24 3.03 -0.38 -27.27
CA SER A 24 3.42 -1.16 -28.44
C SER A 24 2.33 -1.24 -29.51
N GLY A 25 1.12 -0.73 -29.24
CA GLY A 25 -0.05 -0.92 -30.10
C GLY A 25 -0.46 -2.40 -30.22
N GLY A 26 -0.17 -3.19 -29.19
CA GLY A 26 -0.47 -4.62 -29.19
C GLY A 26 -1.94 -4.90 -28.89
N GLU A 27 -2.44 -6.02 -29.41
CA GLU A 27 -3.78 -6.49 -29.09
C GLU A 27 -3.82 -7.21 -27.73
N PRO A 28 -4.85 -6.99 -26.90
CA PRO A 28 -4.94 -7.54 -25.54
C PRO A 28 -4.89 -9.06 -25.43
N GLY A 29 -5.18 -9.79 -26.51
CA GLY A 29 -4.88 -11.21 -26.66
C GLY A 29 -5.24 -12.10 -25.44
N GLU A 30 -4.32 -13.02 -25.09
CA GLU A 30 -4.42 -13.89 -23.92
C GLU A 30 -3.81 -13.26 -22.64
N LEU A 31 -3.52 -11.95 -22.65
CA LEU A 31 -2.93 -11.29 -21.48
C LEU A 31 -3.91 -11.32 -20.31
N LEU A 32 -3.53 -12.01 -19.23
CA LEU A 32 -4.36 -12.14 -18.04
C LEU A 32 -4.70 -10.77 -17.41
N ALA A 33 -3.76 -9.82 -17.44
CA ALA A 33 -3.98 -8.45 -16.98
C ALA A 33 -5.08 -7.74 -17.81
N ALA A 34 -5.11 -7.95 -19.14
CA ALA A 34 -6.17 -7.42 -20.00
C ALA A 34 -7.54 -8.01 -19.67
N ARG A 35 -7.62 -9.34 -19.49
CA ARG A 35 -8.88 -10.01 -19.08
C ARG A 35 -9.39 -9.54 -17.72
N ARG A 36 -8.48 -9.30 -16.77
CA ARG A 36 -8.85 -8.78 -15.45
C ARG A 36 -9.28 -7.31 -15.52
N PHE A 37 -8.61 -6.51 -16.34
CA PHE A 37 -8.99 -5.13 -16.62
C PHE A 37 -10.37 -5.04 -17.27
N GLU A 38 -10.64 -5.82 -18.32
CA GLU A 38 -11.95 -5.90 -18.99
C GLU A 38 -13.08 -6.19 -17.99
N ARG A 39 -12.83 -7.08 -17.04
CA ARG A 39 -13.84 -7.52 -16.08
C ARG A 39 -14.10 -6.54 -14.93
N ARG A 40 -13.09 -5.79 -14.48
CA ARG A 40 -13.18 -5.00 -13.21
C ARG A 40 -12.67 -3.56 -13.30
N GLY A 41 -12.17 -3.15 -14.46
CA GLY A 41 -11.51 -1.87 -14.66
C GLY A 41 -10.26 -1.68 -13.79
N LEU A 42 -9.72 -0.47 -13.83
CA LEU A 42 -8.54 -0.09 -13.07
C LEU A 42 -8.74 -0.23 -11.55
N ALA A 43 -9.89 0.22 -11.04
CA ALA A 43 -10.20 0.14 -9.61
C ALA A 43 -10.14 -1.32 -9.10
N GLY A 44 -10.67 -2.26 -9.88
CA GLY A 44 -10.63 -3.67 -9.51
C GLY A 44 -9.25 -4.33 -9.59
N LEU A 45 -8.34 -3.83 -10.43
CA LEU A 45 -6.95 -4.29 -10.45
C LEU A 45 -6.19 -3.81 -9.21
N ILE A 46 -6.45 -2.57 -8.77
CA ILE A 46 -5.83 -1.99 -7.57
C ILE A 46 -6.34 -2.70 -6.31
N SER A 47 -7.67 -2.92 -6.22
CA SER A 47 -8.26 -3.58 -5.06
C SER A 47 -7.92 -5.06 -4.97
N TRP A 48 -7.69 -5.74 -6.10
CA TRP A 48 -7.37 -7.17 -6.14
C TRP A 48 -6.11 -7.44 -6.97
N PRO A 49 -4.91 -7.14 -6.41
CA PRO A 49 -3.65 -7.33 -7.10
C PRO A 49 -3.37 -8.81 -7.38
N ALA A 50 -2.53 -9.08 -8.39
CA ALA A 50 -2.19 -10.44 -8.81
C ALA A 50 -1.42 -11.25 -7.75
N ALA A 51 -0.72 -10.55 -6.86
CA ALA A 51 0.04 -11.11 -5.78
C ALA A 51 -0.24 -10.35 -4.49
N GLU A 52 0.07 -10.99 -3.36
CA GLU A 52 -0.11 -10.40 -2.04
C GLU A 52 0.83 -9.20 -1.85
N PRO A 53 0.34 -8.01 -1.46
CA PRO A 53 1.19 -6.86 -1.19
C PRO A 53 2.16 -7.15 -0.04
N ALA A 54 3.46 -7.00 -0.32
CA ALA A 54 4.48 -7.00 0.71
C ALA A 54 4.53 -5.60 1.35
N TYR A 55 3.69 -5.37 2.36
CA TYR A 55 3.75 -4.14 3.14
C TYR A 55 4.96 -4.17 4.07
N LEU A 56 5.93 -3.27 3.84
CA LEU A 56 7.02 -3.02 4.78
C LEU A 56 6.75 -1.69 5.50
N GLY A 57 6.48 -1.77 6.80
CA GLY A 57 6.43 -0.60 7.67
C GLY A 57 7.80 -0.31 8.27
N SER A 58 8.26 0.93 8.22
CA SER A 58 9.39 1.41 9.02
C SER A 58 8.98 2.67 9.79
N VAL A 59 9.38 2.74 11.07
CA VAL A 59 9.19 3.93 11.90
C VAL A 59 10.47 4.74 11.83
N ILE A 60 10.40 5.92 11.20
CA ILE A 60 11.52 6.86 11.16
C ILE A 60 11.22 7.98 12.16
N GLY A 61 11.87 7.91 13.33
CA GLY A 61 11.80 8.95 14.33
C GLY A 61 12.72 10.14 14.01
N ALA A 62 12.31 11.35 14.41
CA ALA A 62 13.21 12.49 14.48
C ALA A 62 13.96 12.50 15.84
N PRO A 63 15.20 13.01 15.90
CA PRO A 63 15.91 13.21 17.16
C PRO A 63 15.06 14.00 18.14
N ARG A 64 14.99 13.55 19.40
CA ARG A 64 14.24 14.28 20.42
C ARG A 64 15.01 15.53 20.83
N PRO A 65 14.32 16.68 20.97
CA PRO A 65 14.92 17.83 21.61
C PRO A 65 15.34 17.49 23.05
N PRO A 66 16.48 18.01 23.52
CA PRO A 66 17.03 17.66 24.84
C PRO A 66 16.16 18.11 26.01
N TRP A 67 15.22 19.04 25.80
CA TRP A 67 14.26 19.48 26.81
C TRP A 67 13.02 18.58 26.92
N SER A 68 12.97 17.48 26.18
CA SER A 68 11.83 16.57 26.21
C SER A 68 12.02 15.58 27.37
N GLY A 69 10.99 15.34 28.20
CA GLY A 69 11.07 14.53 29.44
C GLY A 69 11.49 13.05 29.27
N ALA A 70 11.52 12.25 30.33
CA ALA A 70 11.99 10.86 30.22
C ALA A 70 11.08 9.97 29.33
N GLU A 71 9.80 10.31 29.23
CA GLU A 71 8.82 9.57 28.45
C GLU A 71 8.71 10.06 27.00
N ASP A 72 8.50 9.12 26.07
CA ASP A 72 8.14 9.40 24.70
C ASP A 72 6.77 8.78 24.36
N PRO A 73 5.68 9.55 24.44
CA PRO A 73 4.35 9.01 24.18
C PRO A 73 4.13 8.65 22.70
N ARG A 74 4.99 9.12 21.79
CA ARG A 74 4.80 8.96 20.34
C ARG A 74 4.85 7.50 19.90
N GLU A 75 5.70 6.70 20.53
CA GLU A 75 5.83 5.27 20.22
C GLU A 75 4.53 4.52 20.56
N ALA A 76 3.98 4.75 21.76
CA ALA A 76 2.71 4.15 22.16
C ALA A 76 1.56 4.55 21.23
N TYR A 77 1.45 5.84 20.89
CA TYR A 77 0.42 6.29 19.94
C TYR A 77 0.60 5.72 18.52
N LEU A 78 1.85 5.57 18.05
CA LEU A 78 2.13 4.95 16.75
C LEU A 78 1.74 3.47 16.75
N CYS A 79 2.09 2.73 17.81
CA CYS A 79 1.67 1.34 17.98
C CYS A 79 0.14 1.22 17.98
N ASP A 80 -0.56 2.03 18.76
CA ASP A 80 -2.03 2.01 18.84
C ASP A 80 -2.68 2.34 17.50
N THR A 81 -2.17 3.35 16.80
CA THR A 81 -2.68 3.76 15.49
C THR A 81 -2.47 2.66 14.45
N TYR A 82 -1.29 2.03 14.45
CA TYR A 82 -1.00 0.98 13.48
C TYR A 82 -1.79 -0.31 13.76
N ALA A 83 -1.96 -0.67 15.03
CA ALA A 83 -2.82 -1.78 15.42
C ALA A 83 -4.29 -1.54 14.99
N PHE A 84 -4.80 -0.33 15.17
CA PHE A 84 -6.12 0.08 14.67
C PHE A 84 -6.23 -0.08 13.14
N LEU A 85 -5.26 0.45 12.37
CA LEU A 85 -5.25 0.35 10.90
C LEU A 85 -5.20 -1.10 10.40
N LEU A 86 -4.53 -1.98 11.13
CA LEU A 86 -4.44 -3.41 10.80
C LEU A 86 -5.64 -4.23 11.30
N GLY A 87 -6.63 -3.61 11.96
CA GLY A 87 -7.76 -4.33 12.55
C GLY A 87 -7.34 -5.31 13.65
N ARG A 88 -6.20 -5.07 14.31
CA ARG A 88 -5.74 -5.83 15.46
C ARG A 88 -6.35 -5.24 16.72
N ASP A 89 -6.76 -6.08 17.67
CA ASP A 89 -7.30 -5.63 18.95
C ASP A 89 -6.33 -4.67 19.64
N THR A 90 -6.77 -3.41 19.80
CA THR A 90 -6.09 -2.36 20.55
C THR A 90 -6.62 -2.36 21.99
N HIS A 91 -5.73 -2.41 22.98
CA HIS A 91 -6.11 -2.24 24.40
C HIS A 91 -6.31 -0.76 24.79
N SER A 92 -5.98 0.18 23.90
CA SER A 92 -6.04 1.62 24.17
C SER A 92 -7.32 2.26 23.66
N GLN A 93 -8.11 2.82 24.58
CA GLN A 93 -9.42 3.45 24.35
C GLN A 93 -9.37 4.77 23.54
N HIS A 94 -8.23 5.14 22.96
CA HIS A 94 -7.98 6.50 22.47
C HIS A 94 -8.42 6.77 21.03
N LEU A 95 -8.55 5.76 20.17
CA LEU A 95 -8.92 5.94 18.76
C LEU A 95 -10.38 5.53 18.53
N GLN A 96 -11.25 6.51 18.32
CA GLN A 96 -12.65 6.29 17.93
C GLN A 96 -12.86 6.68 16.47
N VAL A 97 -13.53 5.82 15.70
CA VAL A 97 -14.01 6.17 14.36
C VAL A 97 -15.16 7.18 14.52
N VAL A 98 -14.96 8.39 14.01
CA VAL A 98 -16.02 9.40 13.90
C VAL A 98 -16.37 9.54 12.42
N GLY A 99 -17.45 8.88 12.00
CA GLY A 99 -17.98 8.93 10.64
C GLY A 99 -19.20 8.03 10.49
N ARG A 100 -20.30 8.58 9.98
CA ARG A 100 -21.62 7.95 9.86
C ARG A 100 -21.88 7.51 8.42
#